data_AF-A0A4Q7VU90-F1
#
_entry.id   AF-A0A4Q7VU90-F1
#
_cell.length_a   1.000
_cell.length_b   1.000
_cell.length_c   1.000
_cell.angle_alpha   90.00
_cell.angle_beta   90.00
_cell.angle_gamma   90.00
#
_symmetry.space_group_name_H-M   'P 1'
#
loop_
_entity.id
_entity.type
_entity.pdbx_description
1 polymer ?
#
loop_
_entity_poly.entity_id
_entity_poly.type
_entity_poly.pdbx_seq_one_letter_code
_entity_poly.pdbx_strand_id
1 'polypeptide(L)'
;MKLRTTITTLSVLMAAAFPLSSFSQTAAPDAKQSSLASGLVSDGGVSAELTSVVKTGNRVTVKVRFMETDPEANKISVVYSRLDKSAYENDFYLLAGDKKYLLLKDSAGKPLAPEKLVLAGKGKLRGIWYGTFPAPPAGESLMLFLPNIEPLGPFSIADE
;
A
#
# COMPACT_ATOMS: atom_id res chain seq x y z
N MET A 1 -48.53 -53.18 -51.53
CA MET A 1 -49.18 -51.86 -51.33
C MET A 1 -49.04 -51.46 -49.87
N LYS A 2 -48.65 -50.20 -49.65
CA LYS A 2 -48.35 -49.58 -48.36
C LYS A 2 -49.62 -49.36 -47.54
N LEU A 3 -49.59 -49.63 -46.24
CA LEU A 3 -50.29 -48.81 -45.24
C LEU A 3 -49.50 -48.80 -43.94
N ARG A 4 -49.29 -47.59 -43.44
CA ARG A 4 -48.47 -47.24 -42.27
C ARG A 4 -49.36 -47.29 -41.03
N THR A 5 -48.87 -47.90 -39.95
CA THR A 5 -49.50 -47.83 -38.63
C THR A 5 -48.45 -47.40 -37.62
N THR A 6 -48.70 -46.25 -36.99
CA THR A 6 -47.96 -45.63 -35.90
C THR A 6 -47.98 -46.49 -34.64
N ILE A 7 -46.81 -46.67 -34.01
CA ILE A 7 -46.71 -47.15 -32.63
C ILE A 7 -45.77 -46.23 -31.85
N THR A 8 -46.33 -45.75 -30.74
CA THR A 8 -45.80 -44.90 -29.68
C THR A 8 -44.72 -45.63 -28.89
N THR A 9 -43.57 -45.00 -28.64
CA THR A 9 -42.70 -45.38 -27.52
C THR A 9 -42.21 -44.16 -26.75
N LEU A 10 -42.76 -44.12 -25.54
CA LEU A 10 -42.42 -43.36 -24.35
C LEU A 10 -40.91 -43.31 -24.10
N SER A 11 -40.31 -42.12 -24.18
CA SER A 11 -38.92 -41.90 -23.75
C SER A 11 -38.92 -41.41 -22.31
N VAL A 12 -38.46 -42.26 -21.38
CA VAL A 12 -38.12 -41.90 -20.01
C VAL A 12 -36.83 -41.08 -20.05
N LEU A 13 -36.91 -39.79 -19.76
CA LEU A 13 -35.74 -38.94 -19.57
C LEU A 13 -35.27 -39.08 -18.12
N MET A 14 -34.10 -39.67 -17.94
CA MET A 14 -33.44 -39.86 -16.66
C MET A 14 -32.85 -38.52 -16.21
N ALA A 15 -33.45 -37.89 -15.19
CA ALA A 15 -32.95 -36.65 -14.61
C ALA A 15 -31.73 -36.93 -13.71
N ALA A 16 -30.53 -36.60 -14.19
CA ALA A 16 -29.34 -36.57 -13.35
C ALA A 16 -29.33 -35.28 -12.53
N ALA A 17 -29.56 -35.39 -11.22
CA ALA A 17 -29.41 -34.31 -10.26
C ALA A 17 -27.91 -34.04 -10.02
N PHE A 18 -27.40 -32.93 -10.54
CA PHE A 18 -26.13 -32.38 -10.10
C PHE A 18 -26.38 -31.44 -8.92
N PRO A 19 -25.75 -31.63 -7.75
CA PRO A 19 -25.84 -30.65 -6.68
C PRO A 19 -25.12 -29.37 -7.12
N LEU A 20 -25.88 -28.28 -7.26
CA LEU A 20 -25.33 -26.93 -7.30
C LEU A 20 -24.66 -26.67 -5.95
N SER A 21 -23.35 -26.90 -5.88
CA SER A 21 -22.53 -26.34 -4.81
C SER A 21 -22.55 -24.82 -4.96
N SER A 22 -23.46 -24.18 -4.23
CA SER A 22 -23.42 -22.75 -3.99
C SER A 22 -22.08 -22.42 -3.32
N PHE A 23 -21.11 -21.95 -4.09
CA PHE A 23 -19.97 -21.24 -3.54
C PHE A 23 -20.51 -19.93 -2.97
N SER A 24 -20.89 -19.95 -1.69
CA SER A 24 -20.94 -18.73 -0.89
C SER A 24 -19.52 -18.19 -0.84
N GLN A 25 -19.17 -17.34 -1.80
CA GLN A 25 -18.00 -16.51 -1.72
C GLN A 25 -18.31 -15.46 -0.64
N THR A 26 -18.12 -15.85 0.62
CA THR A 26 -17.95 -14.89 1.71
C THR A 26 -16.78 -14.02 1.28
N ALA A 27 -17.08 -12.78 0.87
CA ALA A 27 -16.07 -11.76 0.72
C ALA A 27 -15.27 -11.77 2.02
N ALA A 28 -13.98 -12.13 1.92
CA ALA A 28 -13.08 -12.00 3.04
C ALA A 28 -13.23 -10.56 3.55
N PRO A 29 -13.43 -10.34 4.87
CA PRO A 29 -13.43 -8.99 5.38
C PRO A 29 -12.14 -8.33 4.90
N ASP A 30 -12.25 -7.16 4.27
CA ASP A 30 -11.10 -6.34 3.87
C ASP A 30 -10.13 -6.37 5.03
N ALA A 31 -9.03 -7.10 4.88
CA ALA A 31 -8.02 -7.19 5.91
C ALA A 31 -7.54 -5.76 6.12
N LYS A 32 -7.98 -5.15 7.22
CA LYS A 32 -7.63 -3.79 7.59
C LYS A 32 -6.12 -3.79 7.71
N GLN A 33 -5.43 -3.37 6.65
CA GLN A 33 -3.98 -3.48 6.58
C GLN A 33 -3.43 -2.65 7.74
N SER A 34 -2.91 -3.33 8.76
CA SER A 34 -2.50 -2.69 10.00
C SER A 34 -1.36 -1.73 9.69
N SER A 35 -1.51 -0.48 10.09
CA SER A 35 -0.41 0.49 10.03
C SER A 35 0.61 0.15 11.14
N LEU A 36 1.89 0.24 10.81
CA LEU A 36 3.02 0.07 11.73
C LEU A 36 3.29 1.34 12.53
N ALA A 37 3.01 2.49 11.92
CA ALA A 37 3.08 3.82 12.53
C ALA A 37 2.18 4.77 11.75
N SER A 38 1.73 5.86 12.37
CA SER A 38 0.94 6.88 11.68
C SER A 38 1.27 8.27 12.19
N GLY A 39 1.04 9.27 11.35
CA GLY A 39 1.20 10.68 11.69
C GLY A 39 0.34 11.54 10.76
N LEU A 40 0.14 12.79 11.10
CA LEU A 40 -0.68 13.72 10.32
C LEU A 40 0.19 14.47 9.30
N VAL A 41 -0.35 14.69 8.10
CA VAL A 41 0.17 15.70 7.18
C VAL A 41 -0.06 17.08 7.79
N SER A 42 0.90 18.00 7.67
CA SER A 42 0.90 19.29 8.38
C SER A 42 -0.32 20.19 8.14
N ASP A 43 -1.12 19.91 7.12
CA ASP A 43 -2.36 20.65 6.86
C ASP A 43 -3.60 20.09 7.57
N GLY A 44 -3.44 19.01 8.34
CA GLY A 44 -4.44 18.47 9.25
C GLY A 44 -5.50 17.56 8.63
N GLY A 45 -5.55 17.46 7.30
CA GLY A 45 -6.62 16.74 6.59
C GLY A 45 -6.28 15.30 6.23
N VAL A 46 -5.02 14.88 6.32
CA VAL A 46 -4.60 13.57 5.81
C VAL A 46 -3.70 12.86 6.81
N SER A 47 -4.01 11.60 7.11
CA SER A 47 -3.14 10.70 7.87
C SER A 47 -2.15 10.03 6.92
N ALA A 48 -0.88 10.00 7.31
CA ALA A 48 0.16 9.20 6.70
C ALA A 48 0.33 7.91 7.51
N GLU A 49 0.09 6.76 6.88
CA GLU A 49 0.10 5.43 7.50
C GLU A 49 1.25 4.60 6.92
N LEU A 50 2.24 4.25 7.75
CA LEU A 50 3.31 3.33 7.37
C LEU A 50 2.75 1.90 7.31
N THR A 51 2.54 1.38 6.10
CA THR A 51 1.82 0.11 5.89
C THR A 51 2.70 -1.08 5.55
N SER A 52 3.99 -0.85 5.28
CA SER A 52 4.94 -1.91 4.95
C SER A 52 6.37 -1.44 5.17
N VAL A 53 7.19 -2.35 5.70
CA VAL A 53 8.65 -2.22 5.83
C VAL A 53 9.21 -3.58 5.42
N VAL A 54 9.98 -3.63 4.33
CA VAL A 54 10.53 -4.87 3.76
C VAL A 54 12.03 -4.73 3.66
N LYS A 55 12.76 -5.66 4.28
CA LYS A 55 14.21 -5.76 4.16
C LYS A 55 14.57 -6.71 3.02
N THR A 56 15.55 -6.34 2.20
CA THR A 56 16.08 -7.19 1.14
C THR A 56 17.58 -6.97 1.05
N GLY A 57 18.35 -7.95 1.52
CA GLY A 57 19.80 -7.82 1.66
C GLY A 57 20.17 -6.63 2.56
N ASN A 58 20.92 -5.68 2.00
CA ASN A 58 21.37 -4.47 2.69
C ASN A 58 20.45 -3.25 2.52
N ARG A 59 19.20 -3.46 2.10
CA ARG A 59 18.23 -2.40 1.82
C ARG A 59 16.95 -2.61 2.59
N VAL A 60 16.28 -1.50 2.91
CA VAL A 60 14.94 -1.49 3.49
C VAL A 60 14.06 -0.62 2.61
N THR A 61 12.91 -1.14 2.19
CA THR A 61 11.89 -0.39 1.46
C THR A 61 10.67 -0.20 2.34
N VAL A 62 10.22 1.04 2.46
CA VAL A 62 9.02 1.40 3.22
C VAL A 62 7.89 1.82 2.28
N LYS A 63 6.64 1.64 2.70
CA LYS A 63 5.45 2.10 1.98
C LYS A 63 4.49 2.84 2.91
N VAL A 64 4.17 4.07 2.55
CA VAL A 64 3.24 4.94 3.27
C VAL A 64 1.99 5.13 2.43
N ARG A 65 0.81 4.97 3.05
CA ARG A 65 -0.49 5.33 2.47
C ARG A 65 -0.97 6.63 3.08
N PHE A 66 -1.60 7.46 2.28
CA PHE A 66 -2.17 8.72 2.72
C PHE A 66 -3.69 8.57 2.72
N MET A 67 -4.30 8.65 3.89
CA MET A 67 -5.72 8.42 4.09
C MET A 67 -6.41 9.71 4.53
N GLU A 68 -7.52 10.06 3.89
CA GLU A 68 -8.36 11.19 4.28
C GLU A 68 -8.80 11.04 5.74
N THR A 69 -8.59 12.08 6.55
CA THR A 69 -9.09 12.13 7.92
C THR A 69 -10.31 13.01 8.06
N ASP A 70 -10.56 13.91 7.11
CA ASP A 70 -11.77 14.72 7.05
C ASP A 70 -12.49 14.52 5.70
N PRO A 71 -13.60 13.76 5.66
CA PRO A 71 -14.30 13.48 4.40
C PRO A 71 -14.88 14.73 3.71
N GLU A 72 -15.00 15.87 4.42
CA GLU A 72 -15.42 17.15 3.86
C GLU A 72 -14.23 17.92 3.23
N ALA A 73 -12.99 17.52 3.53
CA ALA A 73 -11.78 18.14 3.01
C ALA A 73 -11.47 17.68 1.56
N ASN A 74 -12.02 18.40 0.58
CA ASN A 74 -11.66 18.25 -0.83
C ASN A 74 -10.40 19.03 -1.21
N LYS A 75 -9.36 18.98 -0.37
CA LYS A 75 -8.14 19.78 -0.56
C LYS A 75 -7.06 18.99 -1.30
N ILE A 76 -6.39 19.64 -2.25
CA ILE A 76 -5.15 19.12 -2.83
C ILE A 76 -3.99 19.52 -1.92
N SER A 77 -3.22 18.55 -1.45
CA SER A 77 -2.05 18.80 -0.59
C SER A 77 -0.77 18.39 -1.32
N VAL A 78 0.15 19.33 -1.50
CA VAL A 78 1.47 19.05 -2.08
C VAL A 78 2.42 18.78 -0.94
N VAL A 79 2.85 17.52 -0.77
CA VAL A 79 3.81 17.15 0.27
C VAL A 79 5.20 17.66 -0.12
N TYR A 80 5.59 17.42 -1.38
CA TYR A 80 6.77 18.02 -2.00
C TYR A 80 6.62 18.03 -3.53
N SER A 81 7.10 19.09 -4.17
CA SER A 81 6.98 19.31 -5.62
C SER A 81 8.15 18.73 -6.41
N ARG A 82 9.30 18.57 -5.77
CA ARG A 82 10.52 17.97 -6.33
C ARG A 82 11.39 17.38 -5.22
N LEU A 83 12.18 16.38 -5.57
CA LEU A 83 13.20 15.81 -4.70
C LEU A 83 14.58 16.30 -5.18
N ASP A 84 14.92 17.54 -4.82
CA ASP A 84 16.24 18.12 -5.13
C ASP A 84 17.31 17.71 -4.11
N LYS A 85 18.54 18.22 -4.29
CA LYS A 85 19.67 17.87 -3.43
C LYS A 85 19.42 18.25 -1.96
N SER A 86 18.88 19.44 -1.70
CA SER A 86 18.63 19.89 -0.33
C SER A 86 17.56 19.03 0.32
N ALA A 87 16.46 18.77 -0.38
CA ALA A 87 15.39 17.93 0.12
C ALA A 87 15.88 16.50 0.39
N TYR A 88 16.67 15.93 -0.53
CA TYR A 88 17.30 14.61 -0.37
C TYR A 88 18.16 14.51 0.90
N GLU A 89 18.99 15.52 1.18
CA GLU A 89 19.93 15.49 2.30
C GLU A 89 19.25 15.76 3.64
N ASN A 90 18.14 16.49 3.65
CA ASN A 90 17.53 17.01 4.88
C ASN A 90 16.20 16.35 5.24
N ASP A 91 15.34 16.07 4.27
CA ASP A 91 13.91 15.87 4.53
C ASP A 91 13.45 14.40 4.47
N PHE A 92 14.22 13.53 3.81
CA PHE A 92 13.87 12.11 3.62
C PHE A 92 14.89 11.19 4.26
N TYR A 93 14.58 10.65 5.43
CA TYR A 93 15.51 9.77 6.13
C TYR A 93 14.85 8.81 7.10
N LEU A 94 15.52 7.70 7.32
CA LEU A 94 15.33 6.91 8.53
C LEU A 94 16.29 7.42 9.61
N LEU A 95 15.80 7.51 10.83
CA LEU A 95 16.61 7.71 12.02
C LEU A 95 16.61 6.39 12.81
N ALA A 96 17.80 5.89 13.11
CA ALA A 96 18.01 4.71 13.95
C ALA A 96 19.08 5.08 14.98
N GLY A 97 18.68 5.11 16.26
CA GLY A 97 19.48 5.74 17.32
C GLY A 97 19.75 7.21 17.02
N ASP A 98 21.02 7.58 16.92
CA ASP A 98 21.51 8.93 16.58
C ASP A 98 21.90 9.07 15.09
N LYS A 99 21.73 8.01 14.29
CA LYS A 99 22.24 7.96 12.92
C LYS A 99 21.14 8.15 11.89
N LYS A 100 21.40 9.08 10.97
CA LYS A 100 20.58 9.38 9.79
C LYS A 100 20.94 8.45 8.62
N TYR A 101 19.94 7.82 8.01
CA TYR A 101 20.04 7.01 6.81
C TYR A 101 19.25 7.65 5.68
N LEU A 102 19.95 8.13 4.65
CA LEU A 102 19.34 8.79 3.49
C LEU A 102 18.78 7.78 2.48
N LEU A 103 17.89 8.24 1.62
CA LEU A 103 17.39 7.44 0.49
C LEU A 103 18.55 6.88 -0.35
N LEU A 104 18.42 5.64 -0.80
CA LEU A 104 19.33 5.09 -1.80
C LEU A 104 19.09 5.77 -3.16
N LYS A 105 20.14 5.76 -3.98
CA LYS A 105 20.09 6.18 -5.38
C LYS A 105 20.32 4.99 -6.31
N ASP A 106 19.78 5.07 -7.51
CA ASP A 106 20.15 4.17 -8.60
C ASP A 106 21.53 4.51 -9.17
N SER A 107 21.97 3.74 -10.18
CA SER A 107 23.25 3.96 -10.86
C SER A 107 23.35 5.27 -11.62
N ALA A 108 22.22 5.92 -11.92
CA ALA A 108 22.16 7.25 -12.54
C ALA A 108 22.10 8.39 -11.49
N GLY A 109 22.14 8.06 -10.20
CA GLY A 109 22.07 9.04 -9.11
C GLY A 109 20.66 9.49 -8.76
N LYS A 110 19.62 8.87 -9.32
CA LYS A 110 18.22 9.20 -9.00
C LYS A 110 17.79 8.52 -7.70
N PRO A 111 17.21 9.25 -6.74
CA PRO A 111 16.70 8.65 -5.51
C PRO A 111 15.63 7.59 -5.77
N LEU A 112 15.66 6.52 -4.98
CA LEU A 112 14.70 5.43 -5.01
C LEU A 112 13.43 5.79 -4.22
N ALA A 113 12.76 6.85 -4.67
CA ALA A 113 11.47 7.35 -4.18
C ALA A 113 10.75 8.12 -5.31
N PRO A 114 9.44 8.42 -5.18
CA PRO A 114 8.76 9.33 -6.09
C PRO A 114 9.43 10.70 -6.15
N GLU A 115 9.57 11.27 -7.35
CA GLU A 115 10.19 12.60 -7.53
C GLU A 115 9.31 13.74 -7.01
N LYS A 116 8.00 13.53 -6.97
CA LYS A 116 7.00 14.44 -6.43
C LYS A 116 5.90 13.66 -5.72
N LEU A 117 5.28 14.28 -4.72
CA LEU A 117 4.10 13.73 -4.05
C LEU A 117 3.02 14.79 -3.89
N VAL A 118 1.90 14.57 -4.59
CA VAL A 118 0.70 15.40 -4.54
C VAL A 118 -0.48 14.52 -4.16
N LEU A 119 -1.19 14.90 -3.10
CA LEU A 119 -2.34 14.21 -2.54
C LEU A 119 -3.62 14.82 -3.13
N ALA A 120 -3.96 14.39 -4.35
CA ALA A 120 -5.09 14.91 -5.12
C ALA A 120 -6.16 13.84 -5.42
N GLY A 121 -6.06 12.66 -4.83
CA GLY A 121 -7.05 11.59 -5.00
C GLY A 121 -8.43 11.99 -4.50
N LYS A 122 -9.49 11.45 -5.13
CA LYS A 122 -10.86 11.52 -4.61
C LYS A 122 -11.11 10.31 -3.72
N GLY A 123 -11.82 10.50 -2.61
CA GLY A 123 -12.16 9.44 -1.67
C GLY A 123 -11.10 9.19 -0.60
N LYS A 124 -11.21 8.06 0.10
CA LYS A 124 -10.47 7.83 1.34
C LYS A 124 -8.96 7.68 1.16
N LEU A 125 -8.49 7.13 0.03
CA LEU A 125 -7.06 7.01 -0.26
C LEU A 125 -6.62 8.22 -1.10
N ARG A 126 -5.76 9.06 -0.52
CA ARG A 126 -5.29 10.32 -1.12
C ARG A 126 -3.97 10.18 -1.87
N GLY A 127 -3.17 9.16 -1.55
CA GLY A 127 -1.88 8.91 -2.19
C GLY A 127 -1.09 7.75 -1.61
N ILE A 128 0.01 7.41 -2.26
CA ILE A 128 0.97 6.39 -1.81
C ILE A 128 2.38 6.95 -2.02
N TRP A 129 3.23 6.78 -1.01
CA TRP A 129 4.66 7.05 -1.09
C TRP A 129 5.45 5.79 -0.74
N TYR A 130 6.65 5.68 -1.31
CA TYR A 130 7.58 4.62 -0.98
C TYR A 130 9.01 5.14 -1.07
N GLY A 131 9.92 4.54 -0.31
CA GLY A 131 11.32 4.91 -0.30
C GLY A 131 12.19 3.73 0.05
N THR A 132 13.33 3.61 -0.60
CA THR A 132 14.35 2.60 -0.27
C THR A 132 15.55 3.26 0.39
N PHE A 133 15.97 2.72 1.52
CA PHE A 133 17.07 3.18 2.36
C PHE A 133 18.12 2.06 2.54
N PRO A 134 19.36 2.38 2.93
CA PRO A 134 20.26 1.39 3.49
C PRO A 134 19.61 0.74 4.72
N ALA A 135 19.78 -0.57 4.90
CA ALA A 135 19.28 -1.25 6.08
C ALA A 135 20.05 -0.76 7.33
N PRO A 136 19.37 -0.21 8.35
CA PRO A 136 19.96 0.02 9.66
C PRO A 136 20.33 -1.32 10.34
N PRO A 137 21.13 -1.30 11.42
CA PRO A 137 21.40 -2.48 12.23
C PRO A 137 20.11 -3.14 12.72
N ALA A 138 20.14 -4.46 12.85
CA ALA A 138 18.99 -5.23 13.31
C ALA A 138 18.62 -4.88 14.75
N GLY A 139 17.33 -4.95 15.08
CA GLY A 139 16.81 -4.68 16.42
C GLY A 139 16.73 -3.20 16.82
N GLU A 140 17.12 -2.26 15.95
CA GLU A 140 16.98 -0.83 16.23
C GLU A 140 15.54 -0.34 16.04
N SER A 141 15.13 0.61 16.90
CA SER A 141 13.89 1.36 16.75
C SER A 141 14.09 2.44 15.70
N LEU A 142 13.18 2.50 14.72
CA LEU A 142 13.26 3.38 13.57
C LEU A 142 12.18 4.44 13.60
N MET A 143 12.55 5.63 13.12
CA MET A 143 11.63 6.72 12.81
C MET A 143 11.83 7.12 11.35
N LEU A 144 10.74 7.25 10.60
CA LEU A 144 10.76 7.75 9.23
C LEU A 144 10.38 9.23 9.23
N PHE A 145 11.25 10.05 8.65
CA PHE A 145 11.03 11.47 8.46
C PHE A 145 10.76 11.76 6.99
N LEU A 146 9.70 12.52 6.75
CA LEU A 146 9.26 13.02 5.45
C LEU A 146 8.88 14.50 5.60
N PRO A 147 9.03 15.32 4.55
CA PRO A 147 8.66 16.73 4.63
C PRO A 147 7.16 16.89 4.86
N ASN A 148 6.77 17.83 5.73
CA ASN A 148 5.38 18.20 6.00
C ASN A 148 4.50 17.06 6.54
N ILE A 149 5.11 16.08 7.21
CA ILE A 149 4.43 14.95 7.85
C ILE A 149 5.04 14.77 9.23
N GLU A 150 4.20 14.49 10.23
CA GLU A 150 4.70 14.04 11.53
C GLU A 150 5.62 12.81 11.37
N PRO A 151 6.71 12.72 12.14
CA PRO A 151 7.60 11.56 12.07
C PRO A 151 6.83 10.25 12.29
N LEU A 152 7.03 9.28 11.40
CA LEU A 152 6.34 7.99 11.45
C LEU A 152 7.21 7.00 12.22
N GLY A 153 6.83 6.71 13.46
CA GLY A 153 7.46 5.70 14.29
C GLY A 153 7.02 5.82 15.75
N PRO A 154 7.64 5.05 16.66
CA PRO A 154 8.70 4.08 16.37
C PRO A 154 8.18 2.86 15.60
N PHE A 155 9.03 2.24 14.77
CA PHE A 155 8.77 0.93 14.17
C PHE A 155 10.07 0.11 14.09
N SER A 156 9.94 -1.19 13.86
CA SER A 156 11.08 -2.10 13.70
C SER A 156 10.98 -2.86 12.39
N ILE A 157 12.12 -3.30 11.89
CA ILE A 157 12.19 -4.22 10.75
C ILE A 157 12.03 -5.62 11.31
N ALA A 158 11.05 -6.38 10.82
CA ALA A 158 10.97 -7.80 11.16
C ALA A 158 12.19 -8.52 10.59
N ASP A 159 12.85 -9.33 11.41
CA ASP A 159 13.84 -10.28 10.91
C ASP A 159 13.08 -11.38 10.15
N GLU A 160 13.42 -11.56 8.87
CA GLU A 160 13.04 -12.78 8.11
C GLU A 160 13.91 -13.96 8.53
#